data_AF-A0A1G2ZCE9-F1
#
_entry.id   AF-A0A1G2ZCE9-F1
#
_cell.length_a   1.000
_cell.length_b   1.000
_cell.length_c   1.000
_cell.angle_alpha   90.00
_cell.angle_beta   90.00
_cell.angle_gamma   90.00
#
_symmetry.space_group_name_H-M   'P 1'
#
loop_
_entity.id
_entity.type
_entity.pdbx_description
1 polymer ?
#
loop_
_entity_poly.entity_id
_entity_poly.type
_entity_poly.pdbx_seq_one_letter_code
_entity_poly.pdbx_strand_id
1 'polypeptide(L)' 'MRVDATYDLRIRVGDNVRRGDRIADVPDAQISTAPVSGIVTGIRFDPASHEFVIVIAHAT' A
#
# COMPACT_ATOMS: atom_id res chain seq x y z
N MET A 1 0.58 2.10 -6.61
CA MET A 1 1.11 2.92 -5.49
C MET A 1 2.48 2.37 -5.12
N ARG A 2 3.41 3.21 -4.67
CA ARG A 2 4.73 2.80 -4.18
C ARG A 2 4.90 3.26 -2.74
N VAL A 3 5.49 2.42 -1.90
CA VAL A 3 5.68 2.65 -0.46
C VAL A 3 7.07 2.16 -0.08
N ASP A 4 7.80 2.93 0.71
CA ASP A 4 9.09 2.52 1.27
C ASP A 4 8.96 1.20 2.05
N ALA A 5 9.86 0.25 1.77
CA ALA A 5 9.81 -1.10 2.35
C ALA A 5 10.59 -1.26 3.67
N THR A 6 11.09 -0.16 4.25
CA THR A 6 11.69 -0.15 5.59
C THR A 6 10.68 -0.50 6.68
N TYR A 7 9.38 -0.28 6.42
CA TYR A 7 8.29 -0.46 7.38
C TYR A 7 7.30 -1.53 6.93
N ASP A 8 6.63 -2.12 7.92
CA ASP A 8 5.62 -3.15 7.68
C ASP A 8 4.35 -2.57 7.02
N LEU A 9 3.80 -3.34 6.08
CA LEU A 9 2.50 -3.06 5.47
C LEU A 9 1.38 -3.51 6.42
N ARG A 10 0.30 -2.72 6.47
CA ARG A 10 -0.94 -3.06 7.20
C ARG A 10 -1.98 -3.78 6.35
N ILE A 11 -1.69 -3.95 5.07
CA ILE A 11 -2.59 -4.54 4.08
C ILE A 11 -1.99 -5.80 3.47
N ARG A 12 -2.85 -6.62 2.88
CA ARG A 12 -2.54 -7.85 2.17
C ARG A 12 -3.31 -7.91 0.85
N VAL A 13 -2.85 -8.78 -0.05
CA VAL A 13 -3.60 -9.08 -1.28
C VAL A 13 -4.96 -9.68 -0.90
N GLY A 14 -6.03 -9.16 -1.49
CA GLY A 14 -7.43 -9.50 -1.20
C GLY A 14 -8.13 -8.50 -0.27
N ASP A 15 -7.39 -7.61 0.40
CA ASP A 15 -8.00 -6.63 1.30
C ASP A 15 -8.79 -5.57 0.54
N ASN A 16 -9.93 -5.18 1.11
CA ASN A 16 -10.67 -4.00 0.69
C ASN A 16 -10.10 -2.78 1.42
N VAL A 17 -9.68 -1.77 0.66
CA VAL A 17 -9.19 -0.50 1.20
C VAL A 17 -10.08 0.64 0.73
N ARG A 18 -10.23 1.67 1.56
CA ARG A 18 -10.84 2.94 1.22
C ARG A 18 -9.78 4.00 1.03
N ARG A 19 -10.05 5.00 0.20
CA ARG A 19 -9.20 6.18 0.09
C ARG A 19 -8.96 6.79 1.48
N GLY A 20 -7.69 6.98 1.83
CA GLY A 20 -7.26 7.49 3.14
C GLY A 20 -6.92 6.40 4.17
N ASP A 21 -7.24 5.14 3.92
CA ASP A 21 -6.85 4.03 4.81
C ASP A 21 -5.33 3.90 4.89
N ARG A 22 -4.80 3.59 6.07
CA ARG A 22 -3.36 3.41 6.28
C ARG A 22 -2.87 2.14 5.58
N ILE A 23 -1.80 2.28 4.80
CA ILE A 23 -1.17 1.20 4.04
C ILE A 23 0.06 0.66 4.73
N ALA A 24 0.83 1.52 5.40
CA ALA A 24 2.04 1.15 6.14
C ALA A 24 2.15 1.97 7.42
N ASP A 25 2.82 1.40 8.42
CA ASP A 25 3.12 2.07 9.69
C ASP A 25 4.45 2.82 9.60
N VAL A 26 4.44 3.94 8.87
CA VAL A 26 5.60 4.82 8.73
C VAL A 26 5.69 5.74 9.97
N PRO A 27 6.84 5.81 10.67
CA PRO A 27 7.11 6.82 11.71
C PRO A 27 7.22 8.21 11.08
N ASP A 28 6.71 9.22 11.79
CA ASP A 28 6.64 10.63 11.37
C ASP A 28 5.70 10.96 10.19
N ALA A 29 5.43 12.26 10.00
CA ALA A 29 4.30 12.90 9.30
C ALA A 29 4.00 12.48 7.84
N GLN A 30 4.72 11.53 7.27
CA GLN A 30 4.38 10.88 5.99
C GLN A 30 3.40 9.73 6.22
N ILE A 31 2.11 10.05 6.23
CA ILE A 31 1.08 9.01 6.28
C ILE A 31 1.03 8.31 4.92
N SER A 32 1.45 7.05 4.87
CA SER A 32 1.24 6.19 3.70
C SER A 32 -0.21 5.72 3.68
N THR A 33 -1.06 6.42 2.92
CA THR A 33 -2.50 6.12 2.80
C THR A 33 -2.90 5.67 1.40
N ALA A 34 -3.99 4.90 1.32
CA ALA A 34 -4.55 4.45 0.07
C ALA A 34 -5.02 5.68 -0.75
N PRO A 35 -4.54 5.88 -1.99
CA PRO A 35 -4.96 7.02 -2.80
C PRO A 35 -6.37 6.85 -3.36
N VAL A 36 -6.86 5.61 -3.44
CA VAL A 36 -8.15 5.22 -4.01
C VAL A 36 -8.79 4.11 -3.17
N SER A 37 -10.10 3.96 -3.29
CA SER A 37 -10.82 2.81 -2.74
C SER A 37 -10.79 1.64 -3.73
N GLY A 38 -10.69 0.41 -3.24
CA GLY A 38 -10.68 -0.78 -4.08
C GLY A 38 -10.17 -2.02 -3.37
N ILE A 39 -9.82 -3.04 -4.16
CA ILE A 39 -9.25 -4.30 -3.67
C ILE A 39 -7.76 -4.31 -3.98
N VAL A 40 -6.93 -4.67 -3.00
CA VAL A 40 -5.51 -4.89 -3.20
C VAL A 40 -5.32 -6.18 -3.99
N THR A 41 -4.85 -6.08 -5.23
CA THR A 41 -4.68 -7.24 -6.13
C THR A 41 -3.24 -7.71 -6.26
N GLY A 42 -2.28 -6.90 -5.82
CA GLY A 42 -0.87 -7.27 -5.87
C GLY A 42 -0.01 -6.43 -4.95
N ILE A 43 0.98 -7.09 -4.35
CA ILE A 43 2.05 -6.48 -3.57
C ILE A 43 3.34 -7.16 -4.02
N ARG A 44 4.32 -6.38 -4.49
CA ARG A 44 5.66 -6.88 -4.86
C ARG A 44 6.74 -5.98 -4.30
N PHE A 45 7.81 -6.58 -3.81
CA PHE A 45 9.02 -5.84 -3.44
C PHE A 45 9.87 -5.53 -4.68
N ASP A 46 10.30 -4.28 -4.79
CA ASP A 46 11.25 -3.79 -5.78
C ASP A 46 12.60 -3.53 -5.10
N PRO A 47 13.59 -4.44 -5.30
CA PRO A 47 14.88 -4.32 -4.63
C PRO A 47 15.74 -3.17 -5.16
N ALA A 48 15.45 -2.63 -6.35
CA ALA A 48 16.24 -1.55 -6.92
C ALA A 48 15.97 -0.20 -6.22
N SER A 49 14.74 0.01 -5.74
CA SER A 49 14.34 1.23 -5.05
C SER A 49 14.03 1.03 -3.57
N HIS A 50 14.09 -0.21 -3.05
CA HIS A 50 13.71 -0.54 -1.67
C HIS A 50 12.24 -0.19 -1.37
N GLU A 51 11.32 -0.52 -2.28
CA GLU A 51 9.90 -0.18 -2.13
C GLU A 51 8.97 -1.37 -2.38
N PHE A 52 7.81 -1.35 -1.75
CA PHE A 52 6.65 -2.15 -2.15
C PHE A 52 5.87 -1.45 -3.26
N VAL A 53 5.63 -2.19 -4.35
CA VAL A 53 4.73 -1.81 -5.43
C VAL A 53 3.38 -2.49 -5.18
N ILE A 54 2.37 -1.65 -4.94
CA ILE A 54 1.02 -2.07 -4.54
C ILE A 54 0.03 -1.73 -5.65
N VAL A 55 -0.74 -2.73 -6.07
CA VAL A 55 -1.81 -2.58 -7.08
C VAL A 55 -3.16 -2.64 -6.38
N ILE A 56 -3.96 -1.60 -6.58
CA ILE A 56 -5.33 -1.51 -6.08
C ILE A 56 -6.24 -1.42 -7.31
N ALA A 57 -7.13 -2.39 -7.48
CA ALA A 57 -8.13 -2.40 -8.54
C ALA A 57 -9.47 -1.90 -8.00
N HIS A 58 -10.27 -1.25 -8.84
CA HIS A 58 -11.65 -0.90 -8.48
C HIS A 58 -12.44 -2.17 -8.13
N ALA A 59 -13.19 -2.11 -7.02
CA ALA A 59 -14.21 -3.11 -6.73
C ALA A 59 -15.39 -2.86 -7.68
N THR A 60 -15.55 -3.73 -8.68
CA THR A 60 -16.76 -3.81 -9.52
C THR A 60 -17.89 -4.53 -8.80
#